data_AF-A0A1Q6A456-F1
#
_entry.id   AF-A0A1Q6A456-F1
#
_cell.length_a   1.000
_cell.length_b   1.000
_cell.length_c   1.000
_cell.angle_alpha   90.00
_cell.angle_beta   90.00
_cell.angle_gamma   90.00
#
_symmetry.space_group_name_H-M   'P 1'
#
loop_
_entity.id
_entity.type
_entity.pdbx_description
1 polymer ?
#
loop_
_entity_poly.entity_id
_entity_poly.type
_entity_poly.pdbx_seq_one_letter_code
_entity_poly.pdbx_strand_id
1 'polypeptide(L)'
;MKKLLVFVLFLPAAAFAQPGITEMQEARSDLTQSFFSARDLSLVVAAILGIIGAVRIYHNLQMGRERFTAEVSAWFFSALFMVLLGAFLQAVFGI
;
A
#
# COMPACT_ATOMS: atom_id res chain seq x y z
N MET A 1 41.96 -45.79 6.01
CA MET A 1 40.59 -45.24 5.85
C MET A 1 40.39 -43.89 6.53
N LYS A 2 40.85 -43.66 7.79
CA LYS A 2 40.69 -42.35 8.47
C LYS A 2 41.35 -41.13 7.79
N LYS A 3 42.48 -41.31 7.09
CA LYS A 3 43.20 -40.23 6.39
C LYS A 3 42.45 -39.67 5.16
N LEU A 4 41.56 -40.46 4.55
CA LEU A 4 40.76 -40.05 3.39
C LEU A 4 39.59 -39.13 3.79
N LEU A 5 39.03 -39.36 4.98
CA LEU A 5 37.91 -38.60 5.51
C LEU A 5 38.30 -37.14 5.84
N VAL A 6 39.54 -36.93 6.31
CA VAL A 6 40.08 -35.59 6.58
C VAL A 6 40.33 -34.80 5.29
N PHE A 7 40.66 -35.48 4.19
CA PHE A 7 40.91 -34.83 2.89
C PHE A 7 39.62 -34.26 2.26
N VAL A 8 38.48 -34.92 2.46
CA VAL A 8 37.17 -34.46 1.96
C VAL A 8 36.69 -33.20 2.68
N LEU A 9 37.06 -33.02 3.96
CA LEU A 9 36.72 -31.84 4.77
C LEU A 9 37.49 -30.57 4.38
N PHE A 10 38.58 -30.68 3.61
CA PHE A 10 39.41 -29.57 3.16
C PHE A 10 39.16 -29.14 1.71
N LEU A 11 38.17 -29.73 1.02
CA LEU A 11 37.76 -29.26 -0.30
C LEU A 11 37.00 -27.93 -0.15
N PRO A 12 37.48 -26.81 -0.76
CA PRO A 12 36.72 -25.57 -0.75
C PRO A 12 35.45 -25.79 -1.57
N ALA A 13 34.29 -25.73 -0.92
CA ALA A 13 33.02 -25.69 -1.62
C ALA A 13 32.96 -24.39 -2.42
N ALA A 14 32.95 -24.48 -3.75
CA ALA A 14 32.68 -23.34 -4.60
C ALA A 14 31.26 -22.86 -4.32
N ALA A 15 31.12 -21.78 -3.56
CA ALA A 15 29.84 -21.17 -3.28
C ALA A 15 29.38 -20.43 -4.55
N PHE A 16 28.33 -20.95 -5.19
CA PHE A 16 27.62 -20.22 -6.23
C PHE A 16 26.75 -19.17 -5.53
N ALA A 17 27.10 -17.88 -5.66
CA ALA A 17 26.20 -16.81 -5.27
C ALA A 17 25.07 -16.73 -6.30
N GLN A 18 23.83 -16.80 -5.85
CA GLN A 18 22.68 -16.60 -6.73
C GLN A 18 22.60 -15.14 -7.20
N PRO A 19 22.37 -14.87 -8.49
CA PRO A 19 22.20 -13.51 -9.00
C PRO A 19 20.89 -12.93 -8.46
N GLY A 20 20.97 -12.05 -7.46
CA GLY A 20 19.80 -11.46 -6.79
C GLY A 20 18.96 -10.49 -7.65
N ILE A 21 19.28 -10.32 -8.94
CA ILE A 21 18.54 -9.42 -9.85
C ILE A 21 17.14 -9.97 -10.13
N THR A 22 17.00 -11.28 -10.34
CA THR A 22 15.71 -11.91 -10.61
C THR A 22 14.78 -11.81 -9.41
N GLU A 23 15.29 -12.12 -8.21
CA GLU A 23 14.54 -12.02 -6.95
C GLU A 23 14.12 -10.57 -6.65
N MET A 24 14.97 -9.58 -6.97
CA MET A 24 14.62 -8.16 -6.82
C MET A 24 13.54 -7.70 -7.81
N GLN A 25 13.55 -8.23 -9.04
CA GLN A 25 12.50 -7.93 -10.03
C GLN A 25 11.15 -8.51 -9.62
N GLU A 26 11.14 -9.73 -9.08
CA GLU A 26 9.95 -10.38 -8.54
C GLU A 26 9.41 -9.60 -7.33
N ALA A 27 10.26 -9.27 -6.35
CA ALA A 27 9.88 -8.46 -5.20
C ALA A 27 9.31 -7.08 -5.59
N ARG A 28 9.86 -6.45 -6.64
CA ARG A 28 9.32 -5.19 -7.17
C ARG A 28 7.91 -5.37 -7.75
N SER A 29 7.68 -6.45 -8.50
CA SER A 29 6.36 -6.76 -9.07
C SER A 29 5.32 -6.96 -7.97
N ASP A 30 5.67 -7.73 -6.94
CA ASP A 30 4.79 -8.03 -5.80
C ASP A 30 4.43 -6.76 -5.01
N LEU A 31 5.42 -5.90 -4.75
CA LEU A 31 5.19 -4.62 -4.09
C LEU A 31 4.28 -3.70 -4.92
N THR A 32 4.48 -3.68 -6.24
CA THR A 32 3.66 -2.88 -7.17
C THR A 32 2.22 -3.38 -7.19
N GLN A 33 2.01 -4.69 -7.27
CA GLN A 33 0.68 -5.29 -7.23
C GLN A 33 -0.02 -5.04 -5.88
N SER A 34 0.70 -5.20 -4.77
CA SER A 34 0.20 -4.93 -3.43
C SER A 34 -0.21 -3.47 -3.26
N PHE A 35 0.56 -2.55 -3.84
CA PHE A 35 0.23 -1.13 -3.85
C PHE A 35 -1.07 -0.84 -4.61
N PHE A 36 -1.25 -1.40 -5.81
CA PHE A 36 -2.49 -1.23 -6.57
C PHE A 36 -3.71 -1.79 -5.81
N SER A 37 -3.56 -2.97 -5.19
CA SER A 37 -4.62 -3.55 -4.35
C SER A 37 -4.97 -2.66 -3.15
N ALA A 38 -3.96 -2.07 -2.49
CA ALA A 38 -4.17 -1.16 -1.36
C ALA A 38 -4.81 0.17 -1.81
N ARG A 39 -4.44 0.67 -2.99
CA ARG A 39 -5.06 1.85 -3.61
C ARG A 39 -6.54 1.60 -3.89
N ASP A 40 -6.89 0.46 -4.49
CA ASP A 40 -8.28 0.13 -4.81
C ASP A 40 -9.13 0.01 -3.55
N LEU A 41 -8.59 -0.63 -2.50
CA LEU A 41 -9.23 -0.66 -1.18
C LEU A 41 -9.45 0.75 -0.62
N SER A 42 -8.45 1.62 -0.71
CA SER A 42 -8.54 3.02 -0.27
C SER A 42 -9.67 3.78 -0.99
N LEU A 43 -9.80 3.59 -2.31
CA LEU A 43 -10.87 4.19 -3.11
C LEU A 43 -12.24 3.69 -2.69
N VAL A 44 -12.40 2.38 -2.44
CA VAL A 44 -13.66 1.80 -1.96
C VAL A 44 -14.05 2.37 -0.60
N VAL A 45 -13.10 2.45 0.34
CA VAL A 45 -13.35 3.03 1.67
C VAL A 45 -13.72 4.51 1.56
N ALA A 46 -13.01 5.28 0.73
CA ALA A 46 -13.32 6.69 0.51
C ALA A 46 -14.72 6.90 -0.11
N ALA A 47 -15.16 6.01 -1.00
CA ALA A 47 -16.50 6.05 -1.58
C ALA A 47 -17.59 5.76 -0.53
N ILE A 48 -17.40 4.72 0.30
CA ILE A 48 -18.34 4.39 1.40
C ILE A 48 -18.42 5.54 2.39
N LEU A 49 -17.28 6.07 2.80
CA LEU A 49 -17.23 7.26 3.63
C LEU A 49 -18.01 8.37 2.93
N GLY A 50 -17.65 8.77 1.71
CA GLY A 50 -18.34 9.81 0.93
C GLY A 50 -19.87 9.75 0.99
N ILE A 51 -20.44 8.55 0.84
CA ILE A 51 -21.89 8.32 0.94
C ILE A 51 -22.41 8.62 2.36
N ILE A 52 -21.75 8.13 3.41
CA ILE A 52 -22.11 8.40 4.81
C ILE A 52 -22.10 9.92 5.10
N GLY A 53 -21.09 10.62 4.61
CA GLY A 53 -21.01 12.09 4.74
C GLY A 53 -22.13 12.81 4.03
N ALA A 54 -22.46 12.40 2.81
CA ALA A 54 -23.56 12.97 2.04
C ALA A 54 -24.90 12.82 2.78
N VAL A 55 -25.17 11.64 3.36
CA VAL A 55 -26.36 11.40 4.19
C VAL A 55 -26.38 12.32 5.41
N ARG A 56 -25.24 12.49 6.10
CA ARG A 56 -25.14 13.36 7.27
C ARG A 56 -25.38 14.83 6.91
N ILE A 57 -24.83 15.30 5.79
CA ILE A 57 -25.04 16.67 5.29
C ILE A 57 -26.52 16.88 4.97
N TYR A 58 -27.13 15.96 4.23
CA TYR A 58 -28.55 16.02 3.90
C TYR A 58 -29.42 16.09 5.17
N HIS A 59 -29.16 15.22 6.14
CA HIS A 59 -29.88 15.21 7.41
C HIS A 59 -29.75 16.54 8.17
N ASN A 60 -28.54 17.12 8.23
CA ASN A 60 -28.33 18.44 8.84
C ASN A 60 -29.10 19.55 8.13
N LEU A 61 -29.12 19.55 6.80
CA LEU A 61 -29.86 20.52 5.99
C LEU A 61 -31.36 20.43 6.26
N GLN A 62 -31.93 19.22 6.34
CA GLN A 62 -33.34 19.02 6.61
C GLN A 62 -33.77 19.41 8.04
N MET A 63 -32.86 19.37 9.01
CA MET A 63 -33.13 19.82 10.38
C MET A 63 -33.04 21.35 10.55
N GLY A 64 -32.83 22.12 9.47
CA GLY A 64 -32.62 23.57 9.57
C GLY A 64 -31.34 23.95 10.30
N ARG A 65 -30.38 23.02 10.44
CA ARG A 65 -29.07 23.32 11.02
C ARG A 65 -28.18 23.93 9.95
N GLU A 66 -28.12 25.25 9.93
CA GLU A 66 -27.05 25.97 9.24
C GLU A 66 -25.74 25.69 9.96
N ARG A 67 -24.96 24.70 9.52
CA ARG A 67 -23.49 24.70 9.58
C ARG A 67 -22.98 23.43 8.90
N PHE A 68 -22.31 23.61 7.77
CA PHE A 68 -21.15 22.77 7.46
C PHE A 68 -20.20 22.93 8.66
N THR A 69 -20.28 22.00 9.62
CA THR A 69 -19.43 22.07 10.83
C THR A 69 -17.99 21.76 10.44
N ALA A 70 -17.04 22.24 11.24
CA ALA A 70 -15.62 21.91 11.06
C ALA A 70 -15.37 20.40 11.04
N GLU A 71 -16.21 19.62 11.71
CA GLU A 71 -16.19 18.15 11.68
C GLU A 71 -16.52 17.59 10.29
N VAL A 72 -17.54 18.14 9.61
CA VAL A 72 -17.96 17.69 8.27
C VAL A 72 -16.87 18.02 7.24
N SER A 73 -16.24 19.20 7.33
CA SER A 73 -15.14 19.56 6.44
C SER A 73 -13.88 18.75 6.72
N ALA A 74 -13.50 18.53 7.99
CA ALA A 74 -12.35 17.70 8.35
C ALA A 74 -12.50 16.27 7.82
N TRP A 75 -13.69 15.70 7.98
CA TRP A 75 -14.00 14.38 7.48
C TRP A 75 -13.98 14.32 5.93
N PHE A 76 -14.49 15.35 5.25
CA PHE A 76 -14.41 15.45 3.78
C PHE A 76 -12.96 15.53 3.29
N PHE A 77 -12.12 16.37 3.90
CA PHE A 77 -10.71 16.49 3.54
C PHE A 77 -9.92 15.20 3.83
N SER A 78 -10.29 14.45 4.88
CA SER A 78 -9.70 13.13 5.15
C SER A 78 -10.03 12.12 4.05
N ALA A 79 -11.29 12.03 3.63
CA ALA A 79 -11.69 11.15 2.53
C ALA A 79 -11.03 11.56 1.20
N LEU A 80 -10.96 12.87 0.92
CA LEU A 80 -10.29 13.41 -0.26
C LEU A 80 -8.79 13.07 -0.26
N PHE A 81 -8.12 13.26 0.88
CA PHE A 81 -6.70 12.94 1.02
C PHE A 81 -6.45 11.44 0.78
N MET A 82 -7.33 10.56 1.28
CA MET A 82 -7.23 9.12 1.10
C MET A 82 -7.33 8.68 -0.37
N VAL A 83 -8.13 9.38 -1.18
CA VAL A 83 -8.20 9.19 -2.65
C VAL A 83 -6.92 9.70 -3.33
N LEU A 84 -6.46 10.90 -2.96
CA LEU A 84 -5.31 11.54 -3.59
C LEU A 84 -3.98 10.87 -3.23
N LEU A 85 -3.88 10.25 -2.06
CA LEU A 85 -2.67 9.59 -1.58
C LEU A 85 -2.19 8.50 -2.54
N GLY A 86 -3.12 7.75 -3.15
CA GLY A 86 -2.77 6.73 -4.15
C GLY A 86 -2.09 7.32 -5.38
N ALA A 87 -2.58 8.45 -5.90
CA ALA A 87 -1.97 9.14 -7.04
C ALA A 87 -0.63 9.80 -6.65
N PHE A 88 -0.55 10.37 -5.46
CA PHE A 88 0.68 10.97 -4.94
C PHE A 88 1.80 9.94 -4.78
N LEU A 89 1.52 8.81 -4.12
CA LEU A 89 2.51 7.74 -3.93
C LEU A 89 2.92 7.13 -5.27
N GLN A 90 1.97 6.96 -6.20
CA GLN A 90 2.27 6.51 -7.55
C GLN A 90 3.28 7.45 -8.24
N ALA A 91 3.05 8.77 -8.16
CA ALA A 91 3.96 9.77 -8.72
C ALA A 91 5.33 9.79 -8.05
N VAL A 92 5.40 9.60 -6.72
CA VAL A 92 6.66 9.56 -5.96
C VAL A 92 7.50 8.34 -6.31
N PHE A 93 6.87 7.17 -6.45
CA PHE A 93 7.57 5.91 -6.72
C PHE A 93 7.77 5.59 -8.20
N GLY A 94 7.19 6.38 -9.11
CA GLY A 94 7.33 6.18 -10.56
C GLY A 94 6.73 4.87 -11.06
N ILE A 95 5.62 4.46 -10.44
CA ILE A 95 4.78 3.29 -10.80
C ILE A 95 3.49 3.76 -11.48
#